data_AF-A0A1K1LXX5-F1
#
_entry.id   AF-A0A1K1LXX5-F1
#
_cell.length_a   1.000
_cell.length_b   1.000
_cell.length_c   1.000
_cell.angle_alpha   90.00
_cell.angle_beta   90.00
_cell.angle_gamma   90.00
#
_symmetry.space_group_name_H-M   'P 1'
#
loop_
_entity.id
_entity.type
_entity.pdbx_description
1 polymer ?
#
loop_
_entity_poly.entity_id
_entity_poly.type
_entity_poly.pdbx_seq_one_letter_code
_entity_poly.pdbx_strand_id
1 'polypeptide(L)'
;MVKGVNKSIIEINNPDSIYFEKAVLYVRPNVTVFPEAVRRNEAERLLNRLLPDKKTGKGGRIRKYIISSLIIALCLLILLLMG
;
A
#
# COMPACT_ATOMS: atom_id res chain seq x y z
N MET A 1 -30.57 -26.35 6.24
CA MET A 1 -29.42 -25.68 6.92
C MET A 1 -28.31 -26.70 7.07
N VAL A 2 -27.16 -26.51 6.41
CA VAL A 2 -25.98 -27.36 6.60
C VAL A 2 -25.24 -26.87 7.85
N LYS A 3 -24.88 -27.79 8.76
CA LYS A 3 -24.21 -27.53 10.04
C LYS A 3 -23.08 -26.51 9.90
N GLY A 4 -23.10 -25.50 10.78
CA GLY A 4 -22.22 -24.35 10.79
C GLY A 4 -20.73 -24.70 10.70
N VAL A 5 -20.13 -24.33 9.58
CA VAL A 5 -18.69 -24.15 9.48
C VAL A 5 -18.42 -22.75 10.02
N ASN A 6 -17.66 -22.63 11.11
CA ASN A 6 -17.22 -21.32 11.61
C ASN A 6 -16.35 -20.67 10.53
N LYS A 7 -16.94 -19.76 9.74
CA LYS A 7 -16.23 -19.01 8.70
C LYS A 7 -15.65 -17.77 9.35
N SER A 8 -14.33 -17.75 9.51
CA SER A 8 -13.63 -16.52 9.88
C SER A 8 -13.60 -15.57 8.68
N ILE A 9 -13.93 -14.30 8.93
CA ILE A 9 -14.02 -13.25 7.92
C ILE A 9 -13.10 -12.10 8.34
N ILE A 10 -12.45 -11.49 7.36
CA ILE A 10 -11.67 -10.26 7.54
C ILE A 10 -12.37 -9.15 6.75
N GLU A 11 -12.71 -8.07 7.43
CA GLU A 11 -13.31 -6.90 6.82
C GLU A 11 -12.30 -5.75 6.79
N ILE A 12 -12.11 -5.16 5.62
CA ILE A 12 -11.32 -3.95 5.43
C ILE A 12 -12.28 -2.85 4.97
N ASN A 13 -12.54 -1.90 5.86
CA ASN A 13 -13.31 -0.71 5.54
C ASN A 13 -12.43 0.29 4.79
N ASN A 14 -12.99 0.97 3.79
CA ASN A 14 -12.29 1.93 2.93
C ASN A 14 -11.05 1.34 2.25
N PRO A 15 -11.22 0.34 1.35
CA PRO A 15 -10.11 -0.37 0.70
C PRO A 15 -9.36 0.46 -0.37
N ASP A 16 -9.13 1.75 -0.16
CA ASP A 16 -8.51 2.69 -1.11
C ASP A 16 -9.00 2.53 -2.57
N SER A 17 -10.31 2.34 -2.73
CA SER A 17 -10.98 2.19 -4.01
C SER A 17 -11.99 3.32 -4.19
N ILE A 18 -12.11 3.83 -5.42
CA ILE A 18 -13.15 4.82 -5.78
C ILE A 18 -14.52 4.17 -6.03
N TYR A 19 -14.57 2.83 -6.08
CA TYR A 19 -15.79 2.09 -6.41
C TYR A 19 -16.33 1.25 -5.24
N PHE A 20 -15.46 0.84 -4.31
CA PHE A 20 -15.83 -0.11 -3.25
C PHE A 20 -15.61 0.49 -1.86
N GLU A 21 -16.63 0.45 -1.02
CA GLU A 21 -16.59 0.92 0.38
C GLU A 21 -15.93 -0.07 1.35
N LYS A 22 -15.94 -1.36 1.01
CA LYS A 22 -15.47 -2.45 1.88
C LYS A 22 -14.92 -3.62 1.05
N ALA A 23 -13.87 -4.25 1.55
CA ALA A 23 -13.42 -5.57 1.11
C ALA A 23 -13.70 -6.62 2.19
N VAL A 24 -14.31 -7.74 1.80
CA VAL A 24 -14.65 -8.86 2.70
C VAL A 24 -13.92 -10.10 2.24
N LEU A 25 -13.00 -10.61 3.07
CA LEU A 25 -12.20 -11.79 2.76
C LEU A 25 -12.62 -12.96 3.64
N TYR A 26 -12.99 -14.07 3.01
CA TYR A 26 -13.30 -15.32 3.70
C TYR A 26 -12.02 -16.14 3.92
N VAL A 27 -11.72 -16.43 5.17
CA VAL A 27 -10.64 -17.35 5.53
C VAL A 27 -11.10 -18.77 5.24
N ARG A 28 -10.19 -19.59 4.69
CA ARG A 28 -10.51 -21.00 4.43
C ARG A 28 -10.84 -21.72 5.75
N PRO A 29 -11.84 -22.61 5.78
CA PRO A 29 -12.33 -23.22 7.01
C PRO A 29 -11.32 -24.19 7.66
N ASN A 30 -10.31 -24.65 6.92
CA ASN A 30 -9.25 -25.51 7.42
C ASN A 30 -8.09 -24.73 8.09
N VAL A 31 -8.15 -23.40 8.11
CA VAL A 31 -7.16 -22.57 8.81
C VAL A 31 -7.58 -22.47 10.28
N THR A 32 -6.97 -23.30 11.12
CA THR A 32 -7.26 -23.37 12.57
C THR A 32 -6.51 -22.32 13.36
N VAL A 33 -5.31 -21.94 12.92
CA VAL A 33 -4.47 -20.92 13.54
C VAL A 33 -4.15 -19.85 12.51
N PHE A 34 -4.75 -18.67 12.69
CA PHE A 34 -4.40 -17.48 11.92
C PHE A 34 -4.06 -16.33 12.87
N PRO A 35 -2.76 -16.11 13.16
CA PRO A 35 -2.33 -15.10 14.11
C PRO A 35 -2.84 -13.71 13.73
N GLU A 36 -3.37 -12.95 14.69
CA GLU A 36 -3.93 -11.62 14.45
C GLU A 36 -2.93 -10.68 13.76
N ALA A 37 -1.68 -10.72 14.21
CA ALA A 37 -0.59 -9.91 13.67
C ALA A 37 -0.32 -10.16 12.18
N VAL A 38 -0.57 -11.39 11.71
CA VAL A 38 -0.37 -11.78 10.31
C VAL A 38 -1.67 -11.60 9.50
N ARG A 39 -2.82 -11.74 10.16
CA ARG A 39 -4.15 -11.70 9.55
C ARG A 39 -4.39 -10.43 8.75
N ARG A 40 -4.15 -9.28 9.37
CA ARG A 40 -4.37 -7.99 8.73
C ARG A 40 -3.35 -7.73 7.61
N ASN A 41 -2.08 -8.05 7.86
CA ASN A 41 -1.00 -7.84 6.89
C ASN A 41 -1.22 -8.65 5.60
N GLU A 42 -1.59 -9.93 5.72
CA GLU A 42 -1.84 -10.77 4.54
C GLU A 42 -3.11 -10.33 3.79
N ALA A 43 -4.15 -9.88 4.50
CA ALA A 43 -5.35 -9.31 3.89
C ALA A 43 -5.06 -8.02 3.11
N GLU A 44 -4.30 -7.09 3.70
CA GLU A 44 -3.85 -5.86 3.05
C GLU A 44 -2.93 -6.16 1.86
N ARG A 45 -2.02 -7.12 1.98
CA ARG A 45 -1.15 -7.58 0.89
C ARG A 45 -1.94 -8.12 -0.29
N LEU A 46 -2.95 -8.96 -0.04
CA LEU A 46 -3.82 -9.49 -1.09
C LEU A 46 -4.63 -8.37 -1.74
N LEU A 47 -5.21 -7.47 -0.94
CA LEU A 47 -5.98 -6.34 -1.45
C LEU A 47 -5.12 -5.42 -2.34
N ASN A 48 -3.90 -5.09 -1.91
CA ASN A 48 -2.96 -4.27 -2.67
C ASN A 48 -2.51 -4.91 -3.99
N ARG A 49 -2.59 -6.25 -4.12
CA ARG A 49 -2.34 -6.95 -5.39
C ARG A 49 -3.52 -6.87 -6.35
N LEU A 50 -4.73 -6.76 -5.83
CA LEU A 50 -5.97 -6.70 -6.61
C LEU A 50 -6.29 -5.28 -7.07
N LEU A 51 -5.97 -4.30 -6.24
CA LEU A 51 -6.16 -2.90 -6.58
C LEU A 51 -5.11 -2.47 -7.59
N PRO A 52 -5.49 -1.75 -8.65
CA PRO A 52 -4.53 -1.17 -9.57
C PRO A 52 -3.58 -0.28 -8.77
N ASP A 53 -2.28 -0.49 -8.98
CA ASP A 53 -1.23 0.17 -8.22
C ASP A 53 -1.48 1.69 -8.25
N LYS A 54 -1.88 2.26 -7.11
CA LYS A 54 -2.01 3.70 -6.91
C LYS A 54 -0.61 4.32 -6.81
N LYS A 55 0.31 3.91 -7.69
CA LYS A 55 1.48 4.70 -8.06
C LYS A 55 0.94 5.94 -8.73
N THR A 56 0.62 6.89 -7.87
CA THR A 56 0.74 8.33 -8.05
C THR A 56 2.17 8.63 -8.54
N GLY A 57 2.47 8.23 -9.78
CA GLY A 57 3.76 8.33 -10.43
C GLY A 57 4.21 9.78 -10.65
N LYS A 58 3.44 10.76 -10.17
CA LYS A 58 3.73 12.18 -10.24
C LYS A 58 4.49 12.65 -9.00
N GLY A 59 4.01 12.37 -7.78
CA GLY A 59 4.62 12.91 -6.55
C GLY A 59 6.05 12.42 -6.29
N GLY A 60 6.30 11.13 -6.50
CA GLY A 60 7.65 10.56 -6.34
C GLY A 60 8.65 11.04 -7.39
N ARG A 61 8.22 11.31 -8.63
CA ARG A 61 9.09 11.88 -9.68
C ARG A 61 9.37 13.35 -9.41
N ILE A 62 8.36 14.13 -9.05
CA ILE A 62 8.50 15.56 -8.71
C ILE A 62 9.47 15.73 -7.54
N ARG A 63 9.35 14.93 -6.49
CA ARG A 63 10.29 14.98 -5.34
C ARG A 63 11.73 14.69 -5.77
N LYS A 64 11.95 13.76 -6.71
CA LYS A 64 13.29 13.48 -7.26
C LYS A 64 13.84 14.67 -8.04
N TYR A 65 13.02 15.32 -8.87
CA TYR A 65 13.45 16.50 -9.62
C TYR A 65 13.81 17.68 -8.70
N ILE A 66 13.01 17.93 -7.66
CA ILE A 66 13.28 18.99 -6.67
C ILE A 66 14.61 18.74 -5.96
N ILE A 67 14.88 17.50 -5.53
CA ILE A 67 16.15 17.17 -4.87
C ILE A 67 17.32 17.34 -5.85
N SER A 68 17.19 16.87 -7.09
CA SER A 68 18.25 17.03 -8.09
C SER A 68 18.54 18.50 -8.42
N SER A 69 17.52 19.35 -8.53
CA SER A 69 17.73 20.78 -8.83
C SER A 69 18.43 21.50 -7.68
N LEU A 70 18.13 21.13 -6.44
CA LEU A 70 18.77 21.70 -5.25
C LEU A 70 20.28 21.37 -5.21
N ILE A 71 20.63 20.12 -5.54
CA ILE A 71 22.03 19.67 -5.59
C ILE A 71 22.79 20.39 -6.71
N ILE A 72 22.19 20.53 -7.89
CA ILE A 72 22.81 21.24 -9.03
C ILE A 72 23.06 22.70 -8.68
N ALA A 73 22.07 23.39 -8.10
CA ALA A 73 22.21 24.78 -7.68
C ALA A 73 23.33 24.97 -6.64
N LEU A 74 23.45 24.05 -5.69
CA LEU A 74 24.51 24.07 -4.69
C LEU A 74 25.91 23.89 -5.32
N CYS A 75 26.07 22.94 -6.25
CA CYS A 75 27.34 22.75 -6.96
C CYS A 75 27.74 23.98 -7.77
N LEU A 76 26.79 24.61 -8.48
CA LEU A 76 27.06 25.84 -9.25
C LEU A 76 27.50 26.99 -8.34
N LEU A 77 26.88 27.14 -7.17
CA LEU A 77 27.26 28.15 -6.19
C LEU A 77 28.69 27.95 -5.68
N ILE A 78 29.07 26.71 -5.37
CA ILE A 78 30.43 26.37 -4.91
C ILE A 78 31.46 26.68 -5.99
N LEU A 79 31.20 26.32 -7.24
CA LEU A 79 32.10 26.62 -8.36
C LEU A 79 32.30 28.12 -8.56
N LEU A 80 31.26 28.93 -8.37
CA LEU A 80 31.31 30.39 -8.51
C LEU A 80 32.08 31.06 -7.36
N LEU A 81 32.10 30.44 -6.16
CA LEU A 81 32.89 30.93 -5.03
C LEU A 81 34.38 30.54 -5.12
N MET A 82 34.71 29.52 -5.91
CA MET A 82 36.08 29.00 -6.06
C MET A 82 36.80 29.52 -7.32
N GLY A 83 36.08 30.14 -8.26
CA GLY A 83 36.63 30.78 -9.47
C GLY A 83 36.73 32.28 -9.29
#